data_AF-A0A847B5I3-F1
#
_entry.id   AF-A0A847B5I3-F1
#
_cell.length_a   1.000
_cell.length_b   1.000
_cell.length_c   1.000
_cell.angle_alpha   90.00
_cell.angle_beta   90.00
_cell.angle_gamma   90.00
#
_symmetry.space_group_name_H-M   'P 1'
#
loop_
_entity.id
_entity.type
_entity.pdbx_description
1 polymer ?
#
loop_
_entity_poly.entity_id
_entity_poly.type
_entity_poly.pdbx_seq_one_letter_code
_entity_poly.pdbx_strand_id
1 'polypeptide(L)'
;MDNEMILNAIILYASLALMIGAFGYLIFRVRKIAKAPSLEIFDLKKERNWIIGLSSTFIAFSLIFAIGIVLMMKFDLSGLEWFYLVLGSLGTSASIMVFYLSFRLHYYQKNFSLKFDKILYWSMLGSIVTFTAFFFIWTEAYALYLDYPLANGISWADGLALVNIKSSHSPNLTWNALCIVSGVLLVYFLSDHKMYKKYGKHGMVESTFYVAFPAGIIGARLGYVIGNWELEFAGRDFLEVFKIWNGGLTILSGGVIGIIVGVLWFKWRHKDIDVFDVADLLVPTILLAQAFGRWGNFFNAEVHGGEVSMANWSFLPQVILQQSRFSSAAGMAGEGLIWAPLFLVEGIVNVAGFFVLAYLFGQVLKKYTRPGDIVLGYVIWYGGTRTFMEPLRDSAFNMGTDGAWSWIWGIIFVGVGILFIAVNHLVRMIIERKKNLPYAISFSKKSDYINIGIISFISLALTITGACLFALFPPPTESLIALVPHNIGLIMLIIGAFSFALLVLPLFRLFAKQKPAIKQS
;
A
#
# COMPACT_ATOMS: atom_id res chain seq x y z
N MET A 1 3.02 -13.86 -42.44
CA MET A 1 3.36 -14.37 -41.09
C MET A 1 3.94 -15.76 -41.28
N ASP A 2 5.16 -16.00 -40.81
CA ASP A 2 5.77 -17.34 -40.90
C ASP A 2 4.90 -18.39 -40.19
N ASN A 3 4.73 -19.55 -40.82
CA ASN A 3 3.99 -20.69 -40.25
C ASN A 3 4.52 -21.10 -38.87
N GLU A 4 5.81 -20.90 -38.63
CA GLU A 4 6.49 -21.13 -37.36
C GLU A 4 6.06 -20.12 -36.28
N MET A 5 5.87 -18.85 -36.64
CA MET A 5 5.38 -17.82 -35.73
C MET A 5 3.92 -18.08 -35.34
N ILE A 6 3.11 -18.58 -36.28
CA ILE A 6 1.72 -19.01 -36.02
C ILE A 6 1.69 -20.19 -35.05
N LEU A 7 2.56 -21.20 -35.27
CA LEU A 7 2.65 -22.36 -34.40
C LEU A 7 3.07 -21.99 -32.97
N ASN A 8 4.08 -21.13 -32.82
CA ASN A 8 4.55 -20.67 -31.51
C ASN A 8 3.49 -19.84 -30.77
N ALA A 9 2.76 -18.98 -31.50
CA ALA A 9 1.63 -18.25 -30.93
C ALA A 9 0.50 -19.21 -30.48
N ILE A 10 0.16 -20.23 -31.27
CA ILE A 10 -0.83 -21.24 -30.90
C ILE A 10 -0.40 -21.99 -29.63
N ILE A 11 0.87 -22.40 -29.52
CA ILE A 11 1.40 -23.06 -28.32
C ILE A 11 1.29 -22.15 -27.10
N LEU A 12 1.66 -20.88 -27.21
CA LEU A 12 1.56 -19.94 -26.09
C LEU A 12 0.09 -19.69 -25.70
N TYR A 13 -0.80 -19.42 -26.64
CA TYR A 13 -2.21 -19.16 -26.32
C TYR A 13 -2.92 -20.40 -25.78
N ALA A 14 -2.64 -21.59 -26.31
CA ALA A 14 -3.13 -22.84 -25.77
C ALA A 14 -2.62 -23.06 -24.35
N SER A 15 -1.35 -22.74 -24.09
CA SER A 15 -0.79 -22.76 -22.75
C SER A 15 -1.53 -21.76 -21.85
N LEU A 16 -1.57 -20.48 -22.21
CA LEU A 16 -2.25 -19.46 -21.42
C LEU A 16 -3.71 -19.82 -21.09
N ALA A 17 -4.46 -20.35 -22.07
CA ALA A 17 -5.83 -20.83 -21.87
C ALA A 17 -5.91 -21.99 -20.87
N LEU A 18 -4.96 -22.94 -20.92
CA LEU A 18 -4.85 -24.02 -19.95
C LEU A 18 -4.46 -23.52 -18.55
N MET A 19 -3.60 -22.49 -18.44
CA MET A 19 -3.30 -21.84 -17.14
C MET A 19 -4.55 -21.27 -16.52
N ILE A 20 -5.27 -20.48 -17.30
CA ILE A 20 -6.48 -19.77 -16.88
C ILE A 20 -7.56 -20.80 -16.52
N GLY A 21 -7.67 -21.89 -17.28
CA GLY A 21 -8.54 -23.02 -16.97
C GLY A 21 -8.19 -23.70 -15.65
N ALA A 22 -6.92 -24.01 -15.41
CA ALA A 22 -6.45 -24.61 -14.16
C ALA A 22 -6.67 -23.69 -12.96
N PHE A 23 -6.39 -22.39 -13.11
CA PHE A 23 -6.59 -21.38 -12.07
C PHE A 23 -8.08 -21.11 -11.82
N GLY A 24 -8.90 -21.04 -12.87
CA GLY A 24 -10.36 -20.92 -12.78
C GLY A 24 -10.99 -22.13 -12.10
N TYR A 25 -10.51 -23.34 -12.40
CA TYR A 25 -10.92 -24.57 -11.72
C TYR A 25 -10.54 -24.54 -10.23
N LEU A 26 -9.33 -24.09 -9.89
CA LEU A 26 -8.89 -23.89 -8.51
C LEU A 26 -9.83 -22.93 -7.77
N ILE A 27 -10.14 -21.76 -8.35
CA ILE A 27 -11.06 -20.76 -7.78
C ILE A 27 -12.47 -21.33 -7.62
N PHE A 28 -13.01 -21.99 -8.65
CA PHE A 28 -14.34 -22.62 -8.59
C PHE A 28 -14.45 -23.60 -7.43
N ARG A 29 -13.41 -24.41 -7.20
CA ARG A 29 -13.35 -25.34 -6.07
C ARG A 29 -13.20 -24.62 -4.74
N VAL A 30 -12.34 -23.61 -4.63
CA VAL A 30 -12.25 -22.75 -3.42
C VAL A 30 -13.61 -22.16 -3.07
N ARG A 31 -14.35 -21.64 -4.06
CA ARG A 31 -15.70 -21.11 -3.86
C ARG A 31 -16.71 -22.18 -3.44
N LYS A 32 -16.69 -23.36 -4.07
CA LYS A 32 -17.58 -24.48 -3.70
C LYS A 32 -17.32 -24.94 -2.27
N ILE A 33 -16.06 -24.92 -1.84
CA ILE A 33 -15.62 -25.30 -0.48
C ILE A 33 -15.94 -24.20 0.54
N ALA A 34 -15.73 -22.93 0.20
CA ALA A 34 -16.11 -21.81 1.07
C ALA A 34 -17.62 -21.75 1.34
N LYS A 35 -18.44 -22.31 0.43
CA LYS A 35 -19.89 -22.47 0.59
C LYS A 35 -20.32 -23.81 1.18
N ALA A 36 -19.42 -24.78 1.29
CA ALA A 36 -19.76 -26.08 1.87
C ALA A 36 -19.93 -25.92 3.39
N PRO A 37 -21.06 -26.37 3.97
CA PRO A 37 -21.23 -26.37 5.42
C PRO A 37 -20.10 -27.19 6.03
N SER A 38 -19.35 -26.58 6.95
CA SER A 38 -18.33 -27.24 7.75
C SER A 38 -18.89 -28.57 8.28
N LEU A 39 -18.42 -29.73 7.80
CA LEU A 39 -18.57 -31.05 8.45
C LEU A 39 -18.05 -32.26 7.64
N GLU A 40 -17.75 -32.16 6.34
CA GLU A 40 -17.10 -33.29 5.66
C GLU A 40 -15.64 -33.45 6.14
N ILE A 41 -15.39 -34.53 6.88
CA ILE A 41 -14.07 -34.97 7.33
C ILE A 41 -13.18 -35.13 6.09
N PHE A 42 -12.01 -34.51 6.09
CA PHE A 42 -11.05 -34.66 5.00
C PHE A 42 -10.52 -36.07 4.92
N ASP A 43 -10.99 -36.80 3.92
CA ASP A 43 -10.44 -38.09 3.56
C ASP A 43 -9.13 -37.89 2.77
N LEU A 44 -8.01 -37.98 3.50
CA LEU A 44 -6.65 -37.94 2.94
C LEU A 44 -6.47 -38.92 1.78
N LYS A 45 -7.09 -40.10 1.78
CA LYS A 45 -6.95 -41.08 0.69
C LYS A 45 -7.69 -40.63 -0.57
N LYS A 46 -8.91 -40.10 -0.40
CA LYS A 46 -9.74 -39.59 -1.51
C LYS A 46 -9.13 -38.31 -2.12
N GLU A 47 -8.57 -37.46 -1.28
CA GLU A 47 -7.98 -36.17 -1.69
C GLU A 47 -6.54 -36.31 -2.21
N ARG A 48 -5.78 -37.34 -1.79
CA ARG A 48 -4.40 -37.58 -2.26
C ARG A 48 -4.27 -37.62 -3.78
N ASN A 49 -5.12 -38.41 -4.45
CA ASN A 49 -5.04 -38.55 -5.92
C ASN A 49 -5.36 -37.23 -6.63
N TRP A 50 -6.25 -36.43 -6.04
CA TRP A 50 -6.59 -35.11 -6.54
C TRP A 50 -5.46 -34.10 -6.34
N ILE A 51 -4.82 -34.10 -5.16
CA ILE A 51 -3.64 -33.27 -4.85
C ILE A 51 -2.51 -33.60 -5.83
N ILE A 52 -2.23 -34.88 -6.06
CA ILE A 52 -1.20 -35.32 -7.01
C ILE A 52 -1.56 -34.84 -8.42
N GLY A 53 -2.80 -35.08 -8.88
CA GLY A 53 -3.26 -34.65 -10.20
C GLY A 53 -3.13 -33.14 -10.41
N LEU A 54 -3.64 -32.34 -9.48
CA LEU A 54 -3.56 -30.88 -9.53
C LEU A 54 -2.10 -30.38 -9.55
N SER A 55 -1.24 -30.97 -8.70
CA SER A 55 0.19 -30.62 -8.64
C SER A 55 0.88 -30.92 -9.98
N SER A 56 0.63 -32.11 -10.55
CA SER A 56 1.20 -32.50 -11.84
C SER A 56 0.71 -31.62 -12.99
N THR A 57 -0.57 -31.23 -12.99
CA THR A 57 -1.10 -30.32 -14.00
C THR A 57 -0.45 -28.94 -13.88
N PHE A 58 -0.31 -28.40 -12.67
CA PHE A 58 0.27 -27.07 -12.48
C PHE A 58 1.76 -27.03 -12.83
N ILE A 59 2.52 -28.08 -12.48
CA ILE A 59 3.93 -28.24 -12.85
C ILE A 59 4.09 -28.34 -14.37
N ALA A 60 3.35 -29.25 -15.01
CA ALA A 60 3.40 -29.43 -16.46
C ALA A 60 3.03 -28.12 -17.16
N PHE A 61 2.01 -27.44 -16.65
CA PHE A 61 1.57 -26.17 -17.16
C PHE A 61 2.65 -25.09 -17.10
N SER A 62 3.26 -24.90 -15.92
CA SER A 62 4.30 -23.88 -15.71
C SER A 62 5.50 -24.10 -16.62
N LEU A 63 5.92 -25.36 -16.81
CA LEU A 63 7.01 -25.71 -17.72
C LEU A 63 6.66 -25.46 -19.19
N ILE A 64 5.48 -25.87 -19.63
CA ILE A 64 5.04 -25.64 -21.01
C ILE A 64 4.93 -24.15 -21.30
N PHE A 65 4.40 -23.35 -20.36
CA PHE A 65 4.32 -21.90 -20.50
C PHE A 65 5.71 -21.26 -20.59
N ALA A 66 6.64 -21.66 -19.72
CA ALA A 66 8.01 -21.17 -19.72
C ALA A 66 8.72 -21.50 -21.03
N ILE A 67 8.60 -22.73 -21.53
CA ILE A 67 9.15 -23.14 -22.84
C ILE A 67 8.46 -22.38 -23.98
N GLY A 68 7.15 -22.17 -23.90
CA GLY A 68 6.38 -21.41 -24.88
C GLY A 68 6.87 -19.97 -25.05
N ILE A 69 7.26 -19.31 -23.94
CA ILE A 69 7.88 -17.98 -23.98
C ILE A 69 9.20 -18.02 -24.74
N VAL A 70 10.08 -18.97 -24.40
CA VAL A 70 11.40 -19.13 -25.04
C VAL A 70 11.26 -19.31 -26.54
N LEU A 71 10.33 -20.17 -26.98
CA LEU A 71 10.08 -20.42 -28.39
C LEU A 71 9.46 -19.22 -29.11
N MET A 72 8.50 -18.51 -28.49
CA MET A 72 7.86 -17.35 -29.09
C MET A 72 8.83 -16.18 -29.24
N MET A 73 9.61 -15.89 -28.20
CA MET A 73 10.57 -14.79 -28.20
C MET A 73 11.88 -15.15 -28.88
N LYS A 74 12.03 -16.41 -29.34
CA LYS A 74 13.23 -16.95 -30.00
C LYS A 74 14.49 -16.75 -29.15
N PHE A 75 14.38 -16.98 -27.84
CA PHE A 75 15.51 -16.86 -26.93
C PHE A 75 16.48 -18.04 -27.12
N ASP A 76 17.74 -17.73 -27.41
CA ASP A 76 18.81 -18.71 -27.50
C ASP A 76 19.47 -18.88 -26.12
N LEU A 77 18.84 -19.70 -25.28
CA LEU A 77 19.24 -19.90 -23.88
C LEU A 77 20.44 -20.85 -23.76
N SER A 78 21.42 -20.46 -22.94
CA SER A 78 22.51 -21.32 -22.49
C SER A 78 22.01 -22.43 -21.55
N GLY A 79 22.85 -23.44 -21.31
CA GLY A 79 22.52 -24.53 -20.38
C GLY A 79 22.20 -24.09 -18.95
N LEU A 80 22.84 -22.99 -18.49
CA LEU A 80 22.58 -22.42 -17.15
C LEU A 80 21.21 -21.73 -17.09
N GLU A 81 20.83 -21.02 -18.15
CA GLU A 81 19.52 -20.34 -18.24
C GLU A 81 18.38 -21.35 -18.36
N TRP A 82 18.58 -22.45 -19.11
CA TRP A 82 17.65 -23.58 -19.10
C TRP A 82 17.48 -24.20 -17.71
N PHE A 83 18.58 -24.34 -16.95
CA PHE A 83 18.52 -24.82 -15.58
C PHE A 83 17.69 -23.88 -14.68
N TYR A 84 17.92 -22.56 -14.76
CA TYR A 84 17.13 -21.57 -14.03
C TYR A 84 15.65 -21.59 -14.42
N LEU A 85 15.35 -21.73 -15.71
CA LEU A 85 13.97 -21.82 -16.22
C LEU A 85 13.23 -22.98 -15.58
N VAL A 86 13.80 -24.19 -15.66
CA VAL A 86 13.19 -25.42 -15.14
C VAL A 86 13.08 -25.38 -13.63
N LEU A 87 14.17 -25.03 -12.93
CA LEU A 87 14.18 -24.96 -11.47
C LEU A 87 13.19 -23.91 -10.94
N GLY A 88 13.15 -22.73 -11.57
CA GLY A 88 12.24 -21.66 -11.24
C GLY A 88 10.77 -22.05 -11.45
N SER A 89 10.43 -22.65 -12.60
CA SER A 89 9.07 -23.12 -12.89
C SER A 89 8.60 -24.21 -11.91
N LEU A 90 9.45 -25.18 -11.60
CA LEU A 90 9.13 -26.23 -10.63
C LEU A 90 8.96 -25.68 -9.22
N GLY A 91 9.89 -24.82 -8.79
CA GLY A 91 9.89 -24.27 -7.43
C GLY A 91 8.75 -23.28 -7.17
N THR A 92 8.41 -22.43 -8.14
CA THR A 92 7.25 -21.53 -8.07
C THR A 92 5.94 -22.33 -7.99
N SER A 93 5.81 -23.36 -8.83
CA SER A 93 4.67 -24.28 -8.84
C SER A 93 4.48 -25.00 -7.52
N ALA A 94 5.57 -25.58 -6.98
CA ALA A 94 5.56 -26.26 -5.70
C ALA A 94 5.18 -25.29 -4.56
N SER A 95 5.70 -24.06 -4.59
CA SER A 95 5.40 -23.05 -3.57
C SER A 95 3.92 -22.64 -3.56
N ILE A 96 3.31 -22.43 -4.73
CA ILE A 96 1.87 -22.14 -4.85
C ILE A 96 1.05 -23.32 -4.29
N MET A 97 1.47 -24.55 -4.57
CA MET A 97 0.76 -25.74 -4.10
C MET A 97 0.85 -25.90 -2.58
N VAL A 98 2.04 -25.73 -2.00
CA VAL A 98 2.25 -25.77 -0.55
C VAL A 98 1.43 -24.68 0.13
N PHE A 99 1.42 -23.47 -0.43
CA PHE A 99 0.58 -22.37 0.07
C PHE A 99 -0.89 -22.77 0.10
N TYR A 100 -1.41 -23.24 -1.04
CA TYR A 100 -2.81 -23.62 -1.18
C TYR A 100 -3.22 -24.75 -0.23
N LEU A 101 -2.44 -25.82 -0.17
CA LEU A 101 -2.71 -26.96 0.71
C LEU A 101 -2.67 -26.54 2.17
N SER A 102 -1.63 -25.80 2.57
CA SER A 102 -1.48 -25.35 3.95
C SER A 102 -2.61 -24.41 4.36
N PHE A 103 -2.98 -23.47 3.48
CA PHE A 103 -4.12 -22.57 3.68
C PHE A 103 -5.43 -23.34 3.85
N ARG A 104 -5.70 -24.30 2.95
CA ARG A 104 -6.91 -25.14 3.01
C ARG A 104 -6.98 -25.93 4.31
N LEU A 105 -5.88 -26.60 4.67
CA LEU A 105 -5.83 -27.45 5.87
C LEU A 105 -5.94 -26.61 7.15
N HIS A 106 -5.29 -25.45 7.22
CA HIS A 106 -5.30 -24.59 8.40
C HIS A 106 -6.66 -23.93 8.65
N TYR A 107 -7.30 -23.38 7.62
CA TYR A 107 -8.54 -22.60 7.79
C TYR A 107 -9.82 -23.43 7.68
N TYR A 108 -9.82 -24.52 6.91
CA TYR A 108 -11.03 -25.28 6.62
C TYR A 108 -11.10 -26.66 7.30
N GLN A 109 -10.04 -27.09 8.00
CA GLN A 109 -10.09 -28.30 8.82
C GLN A 109 -9.72 -28.04 10.27
N LYS A 110 -10.60 -28.44 11.18
CA LYS A 110 -10.45 -28.21 12.61
C LYS A 110 -9.98 -29.43 13.41
N ASN A 111 -9.68 -30.55 12.73
CA ASN A 111 -9.37 -31.82 13.38
C ASN A 111 -7.87 -32.08 13.60
N PHE A 112 -7.01 -31.09 13.37
CA PHE A 112 -5.56 -31.26 13.55
C PHE A 112 -5.11 -30.95 14.98
N SER A 113 -4.05 -31.63 15.42
CA SER A 113 -3.37 -31.27 16.66
C SER A 113 -2.80 -29.85 16.55
N LEU A 114 -2.76 -29.11 17.67
CA LEU A 114 -2.15 -27.77 17.76
C LEU A 114 -0.74 -27.71 17.16
N LYS A 115 0.05 -28.78 17.29
CA LYS A 115 1.40 -28.87 16.71
C LYS A 115 1.34 -28.91 15.18
N PHE A 116 0.45 -29.71 14.61
CA PHE A 116 0.30 -29.83 13.17
C PHE A 116 -0.30 -28.56 12.54
N ASP A 117 -1.26 -27.93 13.22
CA ASP A 117 -1.84 -26.65 12.78
C ASP A 117 -0.77 -25.54 12.69
N LYS A 118 0.14 -25.47 13.67
CA LYS A 118 1.31 -24.57 13.60
C LYS A 118 2.22 -24.88 12.42
N ILE A 119 2.47 -26.16 12.13
CA ILE A 119 3.30 -26.56 10.97
C ILE A 119 2.65 -26.08 9.67
N LEU A 120 1.33 -26.24 9.51
CA LEU A 120 0.59 -25.75 8.35
C LEU A 120 0.70 -24.23 8.22
N TYR A 121 0.50 -23.49 9.31
CA TYR A 121 0.64 -22.04 9.30
C TYR A 121 2.04 -21.59 8.87
N TRP A 122 3.10 -22.19 9.43
CA TRP A 122 4.48 -21.86 9.06
C TRP A 122 4.85 -22.33 7.65
N SER A 123 4.28 -23.43 7.18
CA SER A 123 4.46 -23.90 5.80
C SER A 123 3.82 -22.95 4.80
N MET A 124 2.63 -22.42 5.12
CA MET A 124 1.95 -21.39 4.32
C MET A 124 2.76 -20.09 4.26
N LEU A 125 3.37 -19.66 5.37
CA LEU A 125 4.23 -18.48 5.36
C LEU A 125 5.54 -18.73 4.63
N GLY A 126 6.18 -19.88 4.88
CA GLY A 126 7.41 -20.29 4.21
C GLY A 126 7.25 -20.40 2.70
N SER A 127 6.09 -20.86 2.23
CA SER A 127 5.82 -20.97 0.78
C SER A 127 5.75 -19.62 0.07
N ILE A 128 5.43 -18.52 0.77
CA ILE A 128 5.49 -17.18 0.18
C ILE A 128 6.95 -16.80 -0.09
N VAL A 129 7.85 -17.08 0.87
CA VAL A 129 9.28 -16.81 0.74
C VAL A 129 9.90 -17.65 -0.36
N THR A 130 9.60 -18.95 -0.41
CA THR A 130 10.12 -19.83 -1.47
C THR A 130 9.53 -19.46 -2.83
N PHE A 131 8.26 -19.06 -2.90
CA PHE A 131 7.66 -18.57 -4.13
C PHE A 131 8.44 -17.37 -4.68
N THR A 132 8.73 -16.37 -3.84
CA THR A 132 9.51 -15.20 -4.25
C THR A 132 10.90 -15.58 -4.74
N ALA A 133 11.61 -16.46 -4.02
CA ALA A 133 12.95 -16.90 -4.41
C ALA A 133 12.93 -17.62 -5.78
N PHE A 134 12.05 -18.60 -5.95
CA PHE A 134 11.95 -19.34 -7.22
C PHE A 134 11.39 -18.50 -8.36
N PHE A 135 10.57 -17.51 -8.07
CA PHE A 135 10.10 -16.54 -9.06
C PHE A 135 11.26 -15.75 -9.64
N PHE A 136 12.18 -15.25 -8.80
CA PHE A 136 13.36 -14.55 -9.31
C PHE A 136 14.33 -15.48 -10.04
N ILE A 137 14.52 -16.71 -9.57
CA ILE A 137 15.29 -17.73 -10.33
C ILE A 137 14.66 -17.96 -11.70
N TRP A 138 13.33 -18.05 -11.77
CA TRP A 138 12.62 -18.17 -13.05
C TRP A 138 12.88 -16.95 -13.94
N THR A 139 12.89 -15.73 -13.38
CA THR A 139 13.21 -14.52 -14.15
C THR A 139 14.65 -14.45 -14.64
N GLU A 140 15.62 -14.99 -13.88
CA GLU A 140 17.03 -15.03 -14.29
C GLU A 140 17.22 -15.76 -15.63
N ALA A 141 16.36 -16.73 -15.93
CA ALA A 141 16.45 -17.51 -17.16
C ALA A 141 16.32 -16.68 -18.44
N TYR A 142 15.58 -15.57 -18.41
CA TYR A 142 15.34 -14.74 -19.59
C TYR A 142 15.68 -13.27 -19.35
N ALA A 143 16.14 -12.88 -18.16
CA ALA A 143 16.39 -11.49 -17.80
C ALA A 143 17.31 -10.76 -18.79
N LEU A 144 18.31 -11.42 -19.38
CA LEU A 144 19.23 -10.81 -20.34
C LEU A 144 18.67 -10.71 -21.77
N TYR A 145 17.56 -11.39 -22.05
CA TYR A 145 16.91 -11.43 -23.36
C TYR A 145 15.68 -10.51 -23.45
N LEU A 146 15.29 -9.90 -22.33
CA LEU A 146 14.21 -8.92 -22.30
C LEU A 146 14.66 -7.58 -22.86
N ASP A 147 13.74 -6.88 -23.51
CA ASP A 147 13.94 -5.49 -23.91
C ASP A 147 13.79 -4.56 -22.69
N TYR A 148 14.81 -3.74 -22.44
CA TYR A 148 14.79 -2.71 -21.40
C TYR A 148 14.79 -1.30 -22.03
N PRO A 149 14.09 -0.32 -21.43
CA PRO A 149 13.29 -0.44 -20.20
C PRO A 149 12.04 -1.31 -20.42
N LEU A 150 11.71 -2.09 -19.40
CA LEU A 150 10.54 -2.97 -19.40
C LEU A 150 9.28 -2.18 -19.74
N ALA A 151 8.39 -2.78 -20.52
CA ALA A 151 7.09 -2.19 -20.83
C ALA A 151 6.36 -1.78 -19.55
N ASN A 152 5.97 -0.51 -19.46
CA ASN A 152 5.31 0.05 -18.28
C ASN A 152 3.76 -0.14 -18.25
N GLY A 153 3.17 -0.72 -19.30
CA GLY A 153 1.78 -1.14 -19.29
C GLY A 153 1.29 -1.85 -20.55
N ILE A 154 -0.03 -2.00 -20.62
CA ILE A 154 -0.77 -2.70 -21.67
C ILE A 154 -1.64 -1.67 -22.41
N SER A 155 -1.49 -1.60 -23.74
CA SER A 155 -2.27 -0.72 -24.60
C SER A 155 -3.52 -1.42 -25.13
N TRP A 156 -4.69 -0.80 -24.92
CA TRP A 156 -5.94 -1.30 -25.49
C TRP A 156 -6.06 -0.99 -26.98
N ALA A 157 -5.46 0.12 -27.44
CA ALA A 157 -5.47 0.51 -28.84
C ALA A 157 -4.62 -0.43 -29.72
N ASP A 158 -3.56 -0.99 -29.14
CA ASP A 158 -2.61 -1.88 -29.83
C ASP A 158 -2.92 -3.36 -29.59
N GLY A 159 -4.19 -3.71 -29.34
CA GLY A 159 -4.62 -5.10 -29.22
C GLY A 159 -4.06 -5.84 -27.99
N LEU A 160 -3.94 -5.14 -26.85
CA LEU A 160 -3.33 -5.64 -25.60
C LEU A 160 -1.82 -5.87 -25.68
N ALA A 161 -1.12 -5.15 -26.56
CA ALA A 161 0.33 -5.17 -26.63
C ALA A 161 0.98 -4.59 -25.35
N LEU A 162 2.12 -5.17 -24.97
CA LEU A 162 3.02 -4.63 -23.95
C LEU A 162 3.77 -3.44 -24.56
N VAL A 163 3.56 -2.25 -24.01
CA VAL A 163 4.15 -1.02 -24.55
C VAL A 163 4.73 -0.14 -23.45
N ASN A 164 5.68 0.71 -23.83
CA ASN A 164 6.12 1.82 -23.01
C ASN A 164 5.22 3.03 -23.25
N ILE A 165 4.21 3.17 -22.42
CA ILE A 165 3.22 4.24 -22.42
C ILE A 165 3.94 5.55 -22.05
N LYS A 166 4.20 6.38 -23.07
CA LYS A 166 4.55 7.79 -22.90
C LYS A 166 3.27 8.61 -23.04
N SER A 167 2.66 8.99 -21.92
CA SER A 167 1.58 9.99 -21.85
C SER A 167 0.56 9.97 -23.00
N SER A 168 0.11 8.78 -23.42
CA SER A 168 -0.76 8.65 -24.59
C SER A 168 -2.21 8.81 -24.18
N HIS A 169 -3.00 9.51 -25.01
CA HIS A 169 -4.41 9.81 -24.78
C HIS A 169 -5.35 8.58 -24.92
N SER A 170 -4.81 7.41 -25.26
CA SER A 170 -5.55 6.16 -25.35
C SER A 170 -5.73 5.53 -23.97
N PRO A 171 -6.88 4.88 -23.68
CA PRO A 171 -7.07 4.16 -22.43
C PRO A 171 -6.04 3.04 -22.37
N ASN A 172 -5.13 3.11 -21.39
CA ASN A 172 -4.08 2.12 -21.17
C ASN A 172 -4.09 1.65 -19.73
N LEU A 173 -3.68 0.40 -19.51
CA LEU A 173 -3.54 -0.18 -18.19
C LEU A 173 -2.07 -0.21 -17.80
N THR A 174 -1.67 0.61 -16.83
CA THR A 174 -0.28 0.65 -16.36
C THR A 174 -0.01 -0.41 -15.29
N TRP A 175 1.21 -0.95 -15.25
CA TRP A 175 1.63 -1.87 -14.18
C TRP A 175 1.60 -1.18 -12.82
N ASN A 176 1.89 0.11 -12.78
CA ASN A 176 1.79 0.93 -11.57
C ASN A 176 0.36 0.90 -10.99
N ALA A 177 -0.66 1.12 -11.82
CA ALA A 177 -2.06 1.05 -11.36
C ALA A 177 -2.40 -0.34 -10.80
N LEU A 178 -1.97 -1.41 -11.47
CA LEU A 178 -2.18 -2.78 -11.00
C LEU A 178 -1.49 -3.05 -9.65
N CYS A 179 -0.27 -2.55 -9.45
CA CYS A 179 0.46 -2.66 -8.19
C CYS A 179 -0.25 -1.91 -7.06
N ILE A 180 -0.68 -0.67 -7.30
CA ILE A 180 -1.41 0.14 -6.31
C ILE A 180 -2.72 -0.52 -5.93
N VAL A 181 -3.54 -0.95 -6.89
CA VAL A 181 -4.83 -1.60 -6.63
C VAL A 181 -4.63 -2.89 -5.85
N SER A 182 -3.63 -3.69 -6.21
CA SER A 182 -3.29 -4.92 -5.48
C SER A 182 -2.91 -4.62 -4.02
N GLY A 183 -2.12 -3.57 -3.79
CA GLY A 183 -1.78 -3.09 -2.44
C GLY A 183 -3.01 -2.63 -1.63
N VAL A 184 -3.92 -1.87 -2.25
CA VAL A 184 -5.18 -1.43 -1.63
C VAL A 184 -6.04 -2.62 -1.23
N LEU A 185 -6.22 -3.60 -2.13
CA LEU A 185 -7.00 -4.81 -1.85
C LEU A 185 -6.37 -5.64 -0.71
N LEU A 186 -5.06 -5.84 -0.74
CA LEU A 186 -4.32 -6.53 0.33
C LEU A 186 -4.58 -5.87 1.69
N VAL A 187 -4.41 -4.55 1.74
CA VAL A 187 -4.61 -3.77 2.96
C VAL A 187 -6.07 -3.79 3.42
N TYR A 188 -7.01 -3.71 2.49
CA TYR A 188 -8.44 -3.82 2.78
C TYR A 188 -8.78 -5.16 3.45
N PHE A 189 -8.40 -6.29 2.85
CA PHE A 189 -8.69 -7.62 3.40
C PHE A 189 -7.97 -7.85 4.73
N LEU A 190 -6.72 -7.40 4.85
CA LEU A 190 -5.96 -7.51 6.10
C LEU A 190 -6.59 -6.66 7.21
N SER A 191 -7.04 -5.45 6.88
CA SER A 191 -7.71 -4.53 7.79
C SER A 191 -9.03 -5.11 8.30
N ASP A 192 -9.85 -5.64 7.40
CA ASP A 192 -11.13 -6.25 7.77
C ASP A 192 -10.94 -7.51 8.63
N HIS A 193 -9.94 -8.36 8.31
CA HIS A 193 -9.58 -9.51 9.14
C HIS A 193 -9.12 -9.10 10.55
N LYS A 194 -8.27 -8.07 10.65
CA LYS A 194 -7.83 -7.53 11.94
C LYS A 194 -9.00 -6.98 12.75
N MET A 195 -9.91 -6.24 12.11
CA MET A 195 -11.12 -5.72 12.73
C MET A 195 -12.04 -6.85 13.21
N TYR A 196 -12.22 -7.90 12.41
CA TYR A 196 -12.96 -9.09 12.82
C TYR A 196 -12.34 -9.77 14.04
N LYS A 197 -11.01 -9.94 14.07
CA LYS A 197 -10.33 -10.51 15.25
C LYS A 197 -10.51 -9.68 16.53
N LYS A 198 -10.59 -8.35 16.42
CA LYS A 198 -10.73 -7.45 17.59
C LYS A 198 -12.19 -7.26 18.02
N TYR A 199 -13.12 -7.15 17.07
CA TYR A 199 -14.51 -6.75 17.33
C TYR A 199 -15.56 -7.80 16.94
N GLY A 200 -15.15 -8.94 16.38
CA GLY A 200 -16.02 -10.07 16.05
C GLY A 200 -16.98 -9.87 14.88
N LYS A 201 -16.84 -8.79 14.09
CA LYS A 201 -17.78 -8.44 13.02
C LYS A 201 -17.06 -7.90 11.78
N HIS A 202 -17.36 -8.49 10.62
CA HIS A 202 -16.94 -8.00 9.30
C HIS A 202 -17.80 -6.81 8.83
N GLY A 203 -17.28 -6.04 7.87
CA GLY A 203 -18.04 -5.00 7.16
C GLY A 203 -17.93 -3.59 7.74
N MET A 204 -17.29 -3.42 8.90
CA MET A 204 -16.99 -2.08 9.44
C MET A 204 -15.99 -1.33 8.54
N VAL A 205 -14.94 -2.04 8.09
CA VAL A 205 -13.96 -1.50 7.15
C VAL A 205 -14.59 -1.27 5.79
N GLU A 206 -15.38 -2.22 5.29
CA GLU A 206 -16.10 -2.14 4.03
C GLU A 206 -17.01 -0.91 3.93
N SER A 207 -17.92 -0.75 4.89
CA SER A 207 -18.85 0.39 4.88
C SER A 207 -18.13 1.73 4.97
N THR A 208 -16.95 1.78 5.61
CA THR A 208 -16.11 2.98 5.68
C THR A 208 -15.35 3.21 4.38
N PHE A 209 -14.81 2.15 3.77
CA PHE A 209 -14.09 2.19 2.50
C PHE A 209 -14.97 2.74 1.37
N TYR A 210 -16.24 2.32 1.27
CA TYR A 210 -17.16 2.79 0.23
C TYR A 210 -17.45 4.29 0.28
N VAL A 211 -17.22 4.95 1.42
CA VAL A 211 -17.40 6.40 1.55
C VAL A 211 -16.05 7.13 1.48
N ALA A 212 -15.04 6.60 2.19
CA ALA A 212 -13.72 7.21 2.27
C ALA A 212 -12.96 7.19 0.94
N PHE A 213 -13.03 6.08 0.18
CA PHE A 213 -12.27 5.92 -1.06
C PHE A 213 -12.75 6.86 -2.18
N PRO A 214 -14.07 6.95 -2.50
CA PRO A 214 -14.55 7.95 -3.45
C PRO A 214 -14.29 9.39 -3.00
N ALA A 215 -14.47 9.70 -1.70
CA ALA A 215 -14.14 11.01 -1.16
C ALA A 215 -12.66 11.36 -1.32
N GLY A 216 -11.77 10.38 -1.18
CA GLY A 216 -10.34 10.55 -1.44
C GLY A 216 -10.02 10.84 -2.90
N ILE A 217 -10.68 10.18 -3.86
CA ILE A 217 -10.53 10.49 -5.29
C ILE A 217 -10.98 11.92 -5.59
N ILE A 218 -12.15 12.31 -5.07
CA ILE A 218 -12.68 13.67 -5.20
C ILE A 218 -11.69 14.67 -4.60
N GLY A 219 -11.18 14.39 -3.41
CA GLY A 219 -10.21 15.24 -2.73
C GLY A 219 -8.90 15.37 -3.49
N ALA A 220 -8.39 14.28 -4.07
CA ALA A 220 -7.18 14.28 -4.87
C ALA A 220 -7.31 15.17 -6.11
N ARG A 221 -8.47 15.11 -6.77
CA ARG A 221 -8.77 15.95 -7.93
C ARG A 221 -8.95 17.41 -7.55
N LEU A 222 -9.71 17.69 -6.48
CA LEU A 222 -9.89 19.05 -5.99
C LEU A 222 -8.56 19.71 -5.63
N GLY A 223 -7.67 19.01 -4.92
CA GLY A 223 -6.35 19.54 -4.59
C GLY A 223 -5.50 19.83 -5.83
N TYR A 224 -5.60 19.01 -6.87
CA TYR A 224 -4.90 19.24 -8.14
C TYR A 224 -5.43 20.48 -8.87
N VAL A 225 -6.76 20.60 -8.97
CA VAL A 225 -7.43 21.70 -9.65
C VAL A 225 -7.14 23.03 -8.96
N ILE A 226 -7.20 23.05 -7.62
CA ILE A 226 -6.88 24.25 -6.83
C ILE A 226 -5.41 24.63 -7.02
N GLY A 227 -4.50 23.66 -6.96
CA GLY A 227 -3.06 23.91 -7.08
C GLY A 227 -2.62 24.41 -8.45
N ASN A 228 -3.32 24.02 -9.52
CA ASN A 228 -2.98 24.34 -10.91
C ASN A 228 -4.02 25.20 -11.62
N TRP A 229 -4.85 25.94 -10.87
CA TRP A 229 -5.98 26.68 -11.42
C TRP A 229 -5.57 27.62 -12.56
N GLU A 230 -4.63 28.53 -12.30
CA GLU A 230 -4.16 29.52 -13.28
C GLU A 230 -3.44 28.88 -14.49
N LEU A 231 -2.73 27.78 -14.27
CA LEU A 231 -1.90 27.14 -15.31
C LEU A 231 -2.72 26.25 -16.25
N GLU A 232 -3.71 25.54 -15.72
CA GLU A 232 -4.38 24.44 -16.43
C GLU A 232 -5.89 24.59 -16.58
N PHE A 233 -6.56 25.46 -15.80
CA PHE A 233 -8.02 25.51 -15.75
C PHE A 233 -8.61 26.91 -16.03
N ALA A 234 -7.90 27.99 -15.68
CA ALA A 234 -8.35 29.35 -15.92
C ALA A 234 -8.58 29.60 -17.43
N GLY A 235 -9.77 30.07 -17.79
CA GLY A 235 -10.16 30.34 -19.18
C GLY A 235 -10.44 29.10 -20.04
N ARG A 236 -10.43 27.89 -19.46
CA ARG A 236 -10.79 26.64 -20.16
C ARG A 236 -12.22 26.19 -19.82
N ASP A 237 -12.69 25.16 -20.51
CA ASP A 237 -13.98 24.52 -20.20
C ASP A 237 -13.99 24.00 -18.76
N PHE A 238 -14.99 24.41 -17.98
CA PHE A 238 -15.17 23.99 -16.59
C PHE A 238 -15.26 22.45 -16.46
N LEU A 239 -15.72 21.76 -17.50
CA LEU A 239 -15.77 20.29 -17.50
C LEU A 239 -14.41 19.62 -17.36
N GLU A 240 -13.30 20.31 -17.68
CA GLU A 240 -11.94 19.81 -17.45
C GLU A 240 -11.68 19.49 -15.97
N VAL A 241 -12.32 20.21 -15.04
CA VAL A 241 -12.20 19.98 -13.59
C VAL A 241 -12.57 18.55 -13.20
N PHE A 242 -13.51 17.93 -13.91
CA PHE A 242 -14.01 16.59 -13.60
C PHE A 242 -13.26 15.45 -14.32
N LYS A 243 -12.39 15.76 -15.27
CA LYS A 243 -11.69 14.76 -16.10
C LYS A 243 -10.55 14.09 -15.34
N ILE A 244 -10.88 13.22 -14.38
CA ILE A 244 -9.91 12.46 -13.58
C ILE A 244 -9.06 11.48 -14.41
N TRP A 245 -9.54 11.11 -15.60
CA TRP A 245 -8.82 10.23 -16.53
C TRP A 245 -7.70 10.94 -17.29
N ASN A 246 -7.64 12.28 -17.26
CA ASN A 246 -6.53 13.06 -17.81
C ASN A 246 -5.31 13.08 -16.86
N GLY A 247 -5.36 12.33 -15.75
CA GLY A 247 -4.37 12.43 -14.68
C GLY A 247 -4.63 13.62 -13.75
N GLY A 248 -3.60 14.08 -13.05
CA GLY A 248 -3.70 15.22 -12.14
C GLY A 248 -4.51 14.90 -10.89
N LEU A 249 -3.93 14.06 -10.02
CA LEU A 249 -4.49 13.68 -8.72
C LEU A 249 -3.42 13.89 -7.65
N THR A 250 -3.70 14.77 -6.70
CA THR A 250 -2.77 15.04 -5.60
C THR A 250 -3.01 14.06 -4.45
N ILE A 251 -2.01 13.21 -4.17
CA ILE A 251 -2.12 12.16 -3.14
C ILE A 251 -2.43 12.76 -1.76
N LEU A 252 -1.84 13.90 -1.43
CA LEU A 252 -1.99 14.53 -0.12
C LEU A 252 -3.43 14.96 0.18
N SER A 253 -4.07 15.74 -0.70
CA SER A 253 -5.44 16.18 -0.47
C SER A 253 -6.44 15.03 -0.54
N GLY A 254 -6.18 14.04 -1.41
CA GLY A 254 -6.99 12.83 -1.46
C GLY A 254 -6.92 12.01 -0.19
N GLY A 255 -5.71 11.81 0.34
CA GLY A 255 -5.49 11.16 1.63
C GLY A 255 -6.21 11.89 2.75
N VAL A 256 -6.06 13.21 2.85
CA VAL A 256 -6.70 14.02 3.90
C VAL A 256 -8.21 13.94 3.84
N ILE A 257 -8.81 14.21 2.68
CA ILE A 257 -10.28 14.23 2.54
C ILE A 257 -10.86 12.83 2.76
N GLY A 258 -10.21 11.79 2.20
CA GLY A 258 -10.61 10.41 2.42
C GLY A 258 -10.56 10.01 3.90
N ILE A 259 -9.49 10.37 4.62
CA ILE A 259 -9.35 10.09 6.06
C ILE A 259 -10.43 10.83 6.87
N ILE A 260 -10.64 12.12 6.63
CA ILE A 260 -11.65 12.91 7.36
C ILE A 260 -13.03 12.30 7.18
N VAL A 261 -13.44 12.07 5.93
CA VAL A 261 -14.76 11.49 5.62
C VAL A 261 -14.90 10.09 6.20
N GLY A 262 -13.85 9.26 6.09
CA GLY A 262 -13.84 7.91 6.65
C GLY A 262 -13.98 7.91 8.18
N VAL A 263 -13.24 8.75 8.89
CA VAL A 263 -13.32 8.86 10.35
C VAL A 263 -14.70 9.37 10.79
N LEU A 264 -15.23 10.40 10.12
CA LEU A 264 -16.56 10.94 10.43
C LEU A 264 -17.66 9.89 10.21
N TRP A 265 -17.61 9.17 9.09
CA TRP A 265 -18.54 8.09 8.79
C TRP A 265 -18.43 6.96 9.83
N PHE A 266 -17.20 6.53 10.14
CA PHE A 266 -16.95 5.48 11.11
C PHE A 266 -17.51 5.86 12.49
N LYS A 267 -17.24 7.07 12.98
CA LYS A 267 -17.81 7.58 14.25
C LYS A 267 -19.32 7.68 14.22
N TRP A 268 -19.89 8.08 13.08
CA TRP A 268 -21.35 8.15 12.95
C TRP A 268 -22.01 6.78 13.07
N ARG A 269 -21.42 5.74 12.48
CA ARG A 269 -21.94 4.35 12.50
C ARG A 269 -21.55 3.55 13.74
N HIS A 270 -20.39 3.84 14.34
CA HIS A 270 -19.77 3.02 15.38
C HIS A 270 -19.33 3.86 16.58
N LYS A 271 -20.30 4.52 17.22
CA LYS A 271 -20.08 5.48 18.32
C LYS A 271 -19.33 4.89 19.52
N ASP A 272 -19.52 3.61 19.80
CA ASP A 272 -18.90 2.94 20.96
C ASP A 272 -17.48 2.42 20.70
N ILE A 273 -16.96 2.60 19.48
CA ILE A 273 -15.60 2.18 19.12
C ILE A 273 -14.68 3.40 19.15
N ASP A 274 -13.55 3.28 19.85
CA ASP A 274 -12.51 4.29 19.85
C ASP A 274 -11.80 4.30 18.47
N VAL A 275 -11.78 5.46 17.81
CA VAL A 275 -11.16 5.62 16.49
C VAL A 275 -9.66 5.46 16.55
N PHE A 276 -9.00 5.85 17.64
CA PHE A 276 -7.55 5.66 17.75
C PHE A 276 -7.18 4.18 17.88
N ASP A 277 -8.03 3.41 18.55
CA ASP A 277 -7.90 1.94 18.62
C ASP A 277 -8.08 1.25 17.27
N VAL A 278 -8.87 1.85 16.37
CA VAL A 278 -9.05 1.41 14.99
C VAL A 278 -7.89 1.89 14.13
N ALA A 279 -7.47 3.15 14.26
CA ALA A 279 -6.34 3.72 13.54
C ALA A 279 -5.04 2.96 13.83
N ASP A 280 -4.76 2.65 15.10
CA ASP A 280 -3.61 1.84 15.51
C ASP A 280 -3.61 0.44 14.86
N LEU A 281 -4.78 -0.10 14.55
CA LEU A 281 -4.93 -1.41 13.93
C LEU A 281 -4.77 -1.35 12.41
N LEU A 282 -5.35 -0.31 11.79
CA LEU A 282 -5.47 -0.19 10.34
C LEU A 282 -4.30 0.58 9.71
N VAL A 283 -3.89 1.73 10.26
CA VAL A 283 -2.89 2.61 9.63
C VAL A 283 -1.56 1.91 9.34
N PRO A 284 -1.00 1.06 10.23
CA PRO A 284 0.25 0.36 9.90
C PRO A 284 0.16 -0.49 8.64
N THR A 285 -1.02 -1.02 8.31
CA THR A 285 -1.20 -1.83 7.10
C THR A 285 -0.94 -1.03 5.81
N ILE A 286 -1.11 0.30 5.83
CA ILE A 286 -0.85 1.19 4.68
C ILE A 286 0.59 1.05 4.17
N LEU A 287 1.56 0.76 5.05
CA LEU A 287 2.95 0.53 4.65
C LEU A 287 3.07 -0.64 3.66
N LEU A 288 2.21 -1.67 3.77
CA LEU A 288 2.18 -2.76 2.80
C LEU A 288 1.69 -2.28 1.44
N ALA A 289 0.64 -1.45 1.38
CA ALA A 289 0.18 -0.85 0.12
C ALA A 289 1.26 0.04 -0.49
N GLN A 290 2.01 0.79 0.31
CA GLN A 290 3.15 1.60 -0.16
C GLN A 290 4.26 0.72 -0.74
N ALA A 291 4.59 -0.41 -0.10
CA ALA A 291 5.57 -1.35 -0.64
C ALA A 291 5.15 -1.92 -2.00
N PHE A 292 3.86 -2.23 -2.19
CA PHE A 292 3.33 -2.62 -3.50
C PHE A 292 3.42 -1.49 -4.52
N GLY A 293 3.10 -0.25 -4.14
CA GLY A 293 3.24 0.92 -4.99
C GLY A 293 4.68 1.14 -5.51
N ARG A 294 5.70 0.78 -4.71
CA ARG A 294 7.11 0.86 -5.13
C ARG A 294 7.46 -0.06 -6.30
N TRP A 295 6.81 -1.21 -6.41
CA TRP A 295 6.95 -2.05 -7.61
C TRP A 295 6.33 -1.40 -8.86
N GLY A 296 5.34 -0.53 -8.70
CA GLY A 296 4.86 0.32 -9.79
C GLY A 296 5.94 1.29 -10.30
N ASN A 297 6.71 1.89 -9.38
CA ASN A 297 7.81 2.78 -9.72
C ASN A 297 8.94 2.06 -10.47
N PHE A 298 9.19 0.78 -10.13
CA PHE A 298 10.15 -0.07 -10.83
C PHE A 298 9.83 -0.22 -12.33
N PHE A 299 8.59 -0.58 -12.68
CA PHE A 299 8.18 -0.70 -14.09
C PHE A 299 8.20 0.64 -14.83
N ASN A 300 7.94 1.73 -14.12
CA ASN A 300 8.01 3.08 -14.68
C ASN A 300 9.44 3.64 -14.78
N ALA A 301 10.45 2.95 -14.21
CA ALA A 301 11.80 3.47 -14.06
C ALA A 301 11.81 4.89 -13.43
N GLU A 302 11.03 5.09 -12.38
CA GLU A 302 10.87 6.37 -11.67
C GLU A 302 11.24 6.22 -10.19
N VAL A 303 11.51 7.34 -9.51
CA VAL A 303 11.76 7.39 -8.05
C VAL A 303 12.92 6.46 -7.64
N HIS A 304 14.06 6.63 -8.31
CA HIS A 304 15.33 5.97 -7.99
C HIS A 304 16.28 6.94 -7.27
N GLY A 305 17.39 6.42 -6.75
CA GLY A 305 18.47 7.24 -6.20
C GLY A 305 19.45 7.68 -7.27
N GLY A 306 20.53 8.34 -6.85
CA GLY A 306 21.65 8.70 -7.75
C GLY A 306 22.36 7.47 -8.34
N GLU A 307 23.27 7.72 -9.29
CA GLU A 307 24.08 6.67 -9.90
C GLU A 307 25.01 6.00 -8.88
N VAL A 308 25.05 4.68 -8.89
CA VAL A 308 25.88 3.85 -8.02
C VAL A 308 26.50 2.70 -8.82
N SER A 309 27.64 2.19 -8.36
CA SER A 309 28.30 1.05 -9.00
C SER A 309 27.41 -0.20 -9.00
N MET A 310 27.18 -0.77 -10.19
CA MET A 310 26.42 -2.00 -10.37
C MET A 310 27.03 -3.18 -9.59
N ALA A 311 28.36 -3.19 -9.43
CA ALA A 311 29.08 -4.26 -8.73
C ALA A 311 28.62 -4.41 -7.27
N ASN A 312 28.32 -3.28 -6.60
CA ASN A 312 27.84 -3.27 -5.21
C ASN A 312 26.42 -3.86 -5.05
N TRP A 313 25.69 -4.00 -6.16
CA TRP A 313 24.32 -4.51 -6.19
C TRP A 313 24.20 -5.84 -6.93
N SER A 314 25.32 -6.46 -7.30
CA SER A 314 25.38 -7.71 -8.09
C SER A 314 24.67 -8.92 -7.46
N PHE A 315 24.30 -8.85 -6.18
CA PHE A 315 23.48 -9.86 -5.50
C PHE A 315 21.99 -9.78 -5.86
N LEU A 316 21.54 -8.69 -6.51
CA LEU A 316 20.18 -8.53 -6.97
C LEU A 316 19.93 -9.33 -8.26
N PRO A 317 18.68 -9.79 -8.47
CA PRO A 317 18.26 -10.39 -9.73
C PRO A 317 18.60 -9.49 -10.95
N GLN A 318 19.02 -10.10 -12.06
CA GLN A 318 19.37 -9.42 -13.30
C GLN A 318 18.23 -8.56 -13.82
N VAL A 319 16.97 -9.01 -13.70
CA VAL A 319 15.81 -8.21 -14.10
C VAL A 319 15.73 -6.88 -13.35
N ILE A 320 16.12 -6.87 -12.08
CA ILE A 320 16.16 -5.64 -11.28
C ILE A 320 17.35 -4.78 -11.69
N LEU A 321 18.52 -5.40 -11.87
CA LEU A 321 19.75 -4.70 -12.24
C LEU A 321 19.62 -4.03 -13.61
N GLN A 322 19.18 -4.76 -14.63
CA GLN A 322 19.05 -4.25 -16.00
C GLN A 322 17.98 -3.14 -16.08
N GLN A 323 16.84 -3.30 -15.41
CA GLN A 323 15.83 -2.24 -15.35
C GLN A 323 16.35 -1.00 -14.60
N SER A 324 17.15 -1.18 -13.54
CA SER A 324 17.72 -0.07 -12.77
C SER A 324 18.82 0.68 -13.54
N ARG A 325 19.23 0.24 -14.73
CA ARG A 325 20.09 1.02 -15.63
C ARG A 325 19.34 2.16 -16.31
N PHE A 326 18.02 2.19 -16.25
CA PHE A 326 17.19 3.18 -16.92
C PHE A 326 16.49 4.10 -15.93
N SER A 327 16.40 5.36 -16.32
CA SER A 327 15.61 6.40 -15.67
C SER A 327 14.63 6.99 -16.69
N SER A 328 13.38 7.12 -16.28
CA SER A 328 12.37 7.87 -17.04
C SER A 328 12.67 9.37 -17.15
N ALA A 329 13.45 9.94 -16.22
CA ALA A 329 13.81 11.36 -16.20
C ALA A 329 15.19 11.65 -16.81
N ALA A 330 16.17 10.78 -16.56
CA ALA A 330 17.58 11.01 -16.90
C ALA A 330 18.14 10.04 -17.96
N GLY A 331 17.36 9.05 -18.41
CA GLY A 331 17.79 8.08 -19.42
C GLY A 331 18.68 6.96 -18.86
N MET A 332 19.58 6.44 -19.69
CA MET A 332 20.45 5.32 -19.34
C MET A 332 21.61 5.78 -18.45
N ALA A 333 21.88 5.04 -17.37
CA ALA A 333 23.02 5.27 -16.49
C ALA A 333 24.36 5.04 -17.21
N GLY A 334 25.43 5.62 -16.67
CA GLY A 334 26.80 5.41 -17.15
C GLY A 334 27.24 3.94 -17.20
N GLU A 335 28.32 3.66 -17.95
CA GLU A 335 28.84 2.30 -18.08
C GLU A 335 29.25 1.70 -16.72
N GLY A 336 28.77 0.49 -16.41
CA GLY A 336 28.99 -0.16 -15.12
C GLY A 336 28.23 0.45 -13.94
N LEU A 337 27.35 1.44 -14.18
CA LEU A 337 26.52 2.09 -13.18
C LEU A 337 25.05 1.69 -13.32
N ILE A 338 24.33 1.79 -12.21
CA ILE A 338 22.87 1.71 -12.14
C ILE A 338 22.36 2.90 -11.34
N TRP A 339 21.12 3.31 -11.58
CA TRP A 339 20.42 4.16 -10.64
C TRP A 339 20.11 3.37 -9.38
N ALA A 340 20.41 3.93 -8.20
CA ALA A 340 20.23 3.18 -6.96
C ALA A 340 18.76 2.73 -6.82
N PRO A 341 18.49 1.43 -6.60
CA PRO A 341 17.14 0.86 -6.64
C PRO A 341 16.34 1.19 -5.36
N LEU A 342 16.11 2.49 -5.11
CA LEU A 342 15.41 2.98 -3.93
C LEU A 342 13.98 2.46 -3.84
N PHE A 343 13.34 2.09 -4.95
CA PHE A 343 12.04 1.42 -4.92
C PHE A 343 12.08 0.15 -4.03
N LEU A 344 13.14 -0.66 -4.14
CA LEU A 344 13.29 -1.90 -3.41
C LEU A 344 13.64 -1.62 -1.95
N VAL A 345 14.56 -0.68 -1.71
CA VAL A 345 14.96 -0.27 -0.36
C VAL A 345 13.75 0.30 0.39
N GLU A 346 13.01 1.23 -0.21
CA GLU A 346 11.79 1.79 0.38
C GLU A 346 10.70 0.73 0.55
N GLY A 347 10.54 -0.19 -0.41
CA GLY A 347 9.63 -1.33 -0.28
C GLY A 347 9.93 -2.19 0.94
N ILE A 348 11.20 -2.54 1.15
CA ILE A 348 11.66 -3.31 2.32
C ILE A 348 11.45 -2.53 3.62
N VAL A 349 11.82 -1.24 3.65
CA VAL A 349 11.63 -0.38 4.83
C VAL A 349 10.14 -0.26 5.19
N ASN A 350 9.25 -0.16 4.21
CA ASN A 350 7.82 -0.14 4.45
C ASN A 350 7.30 -1.48 5.02
N VAL A 351 7.70 -2.62 4.44
CA VAL A 351 7.34 -3.94 4.98
C VAL A 351 7.88 -4.11 6.41
N ALA A 352 9.13 -3.73 6.66
CA ALA A 352 9.73 -3.78 7.99
C ALA A 352 8.96 -2.89 8.98
N GLY A 353 8.59 -1.68 8.57
CA GLY A 353 7.78 -0.76 9.38
C GLY A 353 6.44 -1.33 9.76
N PHE A 354 5.77 -2.04 8.85
CA PHE A 354 4.53 -2.74 9.17
C PHE A 354 4.77 -3.76 10.29
N PHE A 355 5.83 -4.58 10.21
CA PHE A 355 6.10 -5.57 11.24
C PHE A 355 6.48 -4.95 12.59
N VAL A 356 7.29 -3.89 12.57
CA VAL A 356 7.67 -3.12 13.76
C VAL A 356 6.41 -2.54 14.43
N LEU A 357 5.56 -1.85 13.69
CA LEU A 357 4.37 -1.20 14.27
C LEU A 357 3.30 -2.21 14.68
N ALA A 358 2.98 -3.18 13.83
CA ALA A 358 1.87 -4.10 14.07
C ALA A 358 2.19 -5.24 15.05
N TYR A 359 3.44 -5.72 15.11
CA TYR A 359 3.82 -6.85 15.97
C TYR A 359 4.69 -6.41 17.14
N LEU A 360 5.78 -5.67 16.91
CA LEU A 360 6.63 -5.23 18.02
C LEU A 360 5.87 -4.26 18.93
N PHE A 361 5.31 -3.17 18.40
CA PHE A 361 4.53 -2.23 19.22
C PHE A 361 3.11 -2.74 19.49
N GLY A 362 2.43 -3.28 18.47
CA GLY A 362 1.04 -3.72 18.60
C GLY A 362 0.80 -4.98 19.45
N GLN A 363 1.81 -5.83 19.66
CA GLN A 363 1.66 -7.09 20.41
C GLN A 363 2.69 -7.23 21.53
N VAL A 364 4.00 -7.14 21.21
CA VAL A 364 5.08 -7.41 22.18
C VAL A 364 5.19 -6.31 23.23
N LEU A 365 5.17 -5.05 22.80
CA LEU A 365 5.29 -3.88 23.67
C LEU A 365 3.93 -3.26 24.00
N LYS A 366 2.83 -3.99 23.77
CA LYS A 366 1.46 -3.50 23.98
C LYS A 366 1.22 -2.92 25.38
N LYS A 367 1.91 -3.44 26.40
CA LYS A 367 1.85 -2.93 27.78
C LYS A 367 2.35 -1.49 27.95
N TYR A 368 3.19 -1.01 27.04
CA TYR A 368 3.77 0.33 27.04
C TYR A 368 3.09 1.27 26.06
N THR A 369 2.23 0.76 25.18
CA THR A 369 1.51 1.57 24.19
C THR A 369 0.14 1.98 24.72
N ARG A 370 -0.30 3.18 24.38
CA ARG A 370 -1.65 3.71 24.57
C ARG A 370 -2.36 3.81 23.21
N PRO A 371 -3.71 3.81 23.19
CA PRO A 371 -4.45 4.06 21.95
C PRO A 371 -4.03 5.38 21.32
N GLY A 372 -3.63 5.32 20.05
CA GLY A 372 -3.10 6.41 19.24
C GLY A 372 -1.59 6.35 19.02
N ASP A 373 -0.84 5.58 19.81
CA ASP A 373 0.62 5.57 19.71
C ASP A 373 1.12 4.89 18.44
N ILE A 374 0.39 3.88 17.93
CA ILE A 374 0.84 3.10 16.78
C ILE A 374 0.59 3.88 15.49
N VAL A 375 -0.54 4.59 15.37
CA VAL A 375 -0.78 5.53 14.27
C VAL A 375 0.24 6.68 14.28
N LEU A 376 0.61 7.20 15.46
CA LEU A 376 1.68 8.19 15.56
C LEU A 376 3.05 7.59 15.24
N GLY A 377 3.28 6.33 15.61
CA GLY A 377 4.45 5.56 15.21
C GLY A 377 4.57 5.42 13.68
N TYR A 378 3.45 5.30 12.97
CA TYR A 378 3.44 5.37 11.50
C TYR A 378 3.89 6.74 10.98
N VAL A 379 3.45 7.84 11.60
CA VAL A 379 3.88 9.20 11.21
C VAL A 379 5.40 9.35 11.41
N ILE A 380 5.93 8.85 12.53
CA ILE A 380 7.38 8.83 12.80
C ILE A 380 8.10 7.96 11.77
N TRP A 381 7.59 6.75 11.48
CA TRP A 381 8.20 5.83 10.53
C TRP A 381 8.25 6.41 9.12
N TYR A 382 7.13 6.98 8.66
CA TYR A 382 7.03 7.65 7.37
C TYR A 382 7.98 8.85 7.29
N GLY A 383 7.96 9.71 8.33
CA GLY A 383 8.83 10.87 8.42
C GLY A 383 10.32 10.48 8.39
N GLY A 384 10.71 9.49 9.20
CA GLY A 384 12.07 8.98 9.25
C GLY A 384 12.50 8.38 7.91
N THR A 385 11.65 7.58 7.27
CA THR A 385 11.93 7.03 5.94
C THR A 385 12.20 8.15 4.93
N ARG A 386 11.40 9.23 4.95
CA ARG A 386 11.65 10.41 4.11
C ARG A 386 12.96 11.10 4.45
N THR A 387 13.24 11.34 5.72
CA THR A 387 14.47 11.99 6.16
C THR A 387 15.74 11.25 5.73
N PHE A 388 15.73 9.92 5.74
CA PHE A 388 16.89 9.12 5.33
C PHE A 388 16.98 8.90 3.82
N MET A 389 15.85 8.73 3.13
CA MET A 389 15.85 8.35 1.72
C MET A 389 15.87 9.55 0.77
N GLU A 390 15.34 10.70 1.15
CA GLU A 390 15.27 11.86 0.25
C GLU A 390 16.65 12.37 -0.18
N PRO A 391 17.68 12.46 0.70
CA PRO A 391 19.03 12.87 0.28
C PRO A 391 19.70 11.90 -0.70
N LEU A 392 19.24 10.64 -0.74
CA LEU A 392 19.75 9.62 -1.66
C LEU A 392 19.02 9.63 -3.02
N ARG A 393 17.87 10.31 -3.09
CA ARG A 393 17.01 10.32 -4.27
C ARG A 393 17.59 11.22 -5.36
N ASP A 394 17.37 10.83 -6.61
CA ASP A 394 17.74 11.68 -7.74
C ASP A 394 16.98 13.03 -7.70
N SER A 395 17.70 14.11 -7.99
CA SER A 395 17.19 15.49 -7.89
C SER A 395 15.96 15.76 -8.75
N ALA A 396 15.76 15.04 -9.86
CA ALA A 396 14.60 15.20 -10.74
C ALA A 396 13.27 14.79 -10.06
N PHE A 397 13.34 13.97 -9.00
CA PHE A 397 12.18 13.46 -8.28
C PHE A 397 12.02 14.05 -6.87
N ASN A 398 12.83 15.05 -6.51
CA ASN A 398 12.73 15.71 -5.21
C ASN A 398 11.61 16.77 -5.23
N MET A 399 10.92 16.94 -4.09
CA MET A 399 9.85 17.92 -3.99
C MET A 399 10.39 19.36 -3.80
N GLY A 400 9.87 20.28 -4.61
CA GLY A 400 10.19 21.71 -4.61
C GLY A 400 11.48 22.05 -5.37
N THR A 401 11.76 23.35 -5.55
CA THR A 401 12.85 23.82 -6.43
C THR A 401 14.25 23.40 -5.97
N ASP A 402 14.46 23.25 -4.66
CA ASP A 402 15.77 22.89 -4.09
C ASP A 402 15.81 21.44 -3.56
N GLY A 403 14.72 20.69 -3.74
CA GLY A 403 14.58 19.30 -3.29
C GLY A 403 14.58 19.03 -1.77
N ALA A 404 14.88 20.04 -0.95
CA ALA A 404 14.99 19.90 0.50
C ALA A 404 13.64 19.75 1.23
N TRP A 405 12.51 20.04 0.58
CA TRP A 405 11.21 20.13 1.25
C TRP A 405 10.74 18.79 1.82
N SER A 406 10.84 17.70 1.06
CA SER A 406 10.43 16.38 1.54
C SER A 406 11.30 15.92 2.73
N TRP A 407 12.58 16.29 2.72
CA TRP A 407 13.51 16.03 3.83
C TRP A 407 13.11 16.80 5.11
N ILE A 408 12.83 18.11 4.99
CA ILE A 408 12.37 18.96 6.09
C ILE A 408 11.05 18.43 6.68
N TRP A 409 10.08 18.10 5.82
CA TRP A 409 8.80 17.53 6.23
C TRP A 409 8.97 16.19 6.95
N GLY A 410 9.92 15.36 6.52
CA GLY A 410 10.27 14.12 7.21
C GLY A 410 10.66 14.36 8.66
N ILE A 411 11.55 15.34 8.91
CA ILE A 411 12.01 15.72 10.25
C ILE A 411 10.83 16.26 11.09
N ILE A 412 10.00 17.11 10.49
CA ILE A 412 8.81 17.65 11.15
C ILE A 412 7.87 16.51 11.56
N PHE A 413 7.60 15.54 10.69
CA PHE A 413 6.74 14.40 11.04
C PHE A 413 7.30 13.54 12.16
N VAL A 414 8.62 13.34 12.21
CA VAL A 414 9.26 12.66 13.35
C VAL A 414 9.06 13.46 14.65
N GLY A 415 9.37 14.75 14.63
CA GLY A 415 9.24 15.61 15.82
C GLY A 415 7.81 15.72 16.31
N VAL A 416 6.86 15.94 15.40
CA VAL A 416 5.41 15.96 15.67
C VAL A 416 4.98 14.62 16.24
N GLY A 417 5.30 13.51 15.59
CA GLY A 417 4.92 12.18 16.07
C GLY A 417 5.40 11.89 17.50
N ILE A 418 6.66 12.22 17.82
CA ILE A 418 7.22 12.04 19.18
C ILE A 418 6.50 12.93 20.19
N LEU A 419 6.31 14.21 19.87
CA LEU A 419 5.60 15.16 20.73
C LEU A 419 4.18 14.69 21.02
N PHE A 420 3.46 14.23 20.00
CA PHE A 420 2.10 13.75 20.13
C PHE A 420 1.99 12.48 20.96
N ILE A 421 2.96 11.56 20.87
CA ILE A 421 3.02 10.39 21.77
C ILE A 421 3.23 10.85 23.21
N ALA A 422 4.19 11.75 23.46
CA ALA A 422 4.45 12.27 24.81
C ALA A 422 3.21 12.97 25.40
N VAL A 423 2.53 13.79 24.61
CA VAL A 423 1.28 14.46 25.00
C VAL A 423 0.15 13.45 25.25
N ASN A 424 -0.01 12.43 24.38
CA ASN A 424 -1.01 11.37 24.55
C ASN A 424 -0.85 10.67 25.91
N HIS A 425 0.39 10.32 26.26
CA HIS A 425 0.71 9.71 27.55
C HIS A 425 0.49 10.66 28.73
N LEU A 426 0.95 11.91 28.63
CA LEU A 426 0.81 12.90 29.70
C LEU A 426 -0.66 13.20 30.02
N VAL A 427 -1.47 13.46 28.98
CA VAL A 427 -2.90 13.75 29.13
C VAL A 427 -3.63 12.57 29.78
N ARG A 428 -3.35 11.34 29.32
CA ARG A 428 -3.97 10.14 29.91
C ARG A 428 -3.54 9.93 31.36
N MET A 429 -2.26 10.15 31.69
CA MET A 429 -1.77 10.07 33.07
C MET A 429 -2.46 11.09 34.00
N ILE A 430 -2.65 12.34 33.55
CA ILE A 430 -3.33 13.39 34.32
C ILE A 430 -4.79 13.00 34.59
N ILE A 431 -5.48 12.46 33.59
CA ILE A 431 -6.88 12.02 33.71
C ILE A 431 -7.01 10.84 34.67
N GLU A 432 -6.09 9.88 34.61
CA GLU A 432 -6.05 8.72 35.51
C GLU A 432 -5.85 9.15 36.97
N ARG A 433 -4.87 10.03 37.24
CA ARG A 433 -4.60 10.56 38.59
C ARG A 433 -5.80 11.33 39.17
N LYS A 434 -6.51 12.13 38.36
CA LYS A 434 -7.65 12.93 38.84
C LYS A 434 -8.88 12.09 39.21
N LYS A 435 -8.99 10.83 38.78
CA LYS A 435 -10.23 10.05 38.91
C LYS A 435 -10.11 8.75 39.72
N ASN A 436 -8.96 8.43 40.32
CA ASN A 436 -8.77 7.24 41.17
C ASN A 436 -9.32 5.94 40.54
N LEU A 437 -9.20 5.78 39.22
CA LEU A 437 -9.76 4.64 38.50
C LEU A 437 -8.63 3.85 37.81
N PRO A 438 -8.41 2.57 38.17
CA PRO A 438 -7.61 1.68 37.36
C PRO A 438 -8.33 1.38 36.03
N TYR A 439 -7.55 0.96 35.04
CA TYR A 439 -7.83 0.85 33.59
C TYR A 439 -9.08 0.03 33.15
N ALA A 440 -9.94 -0.41 34.07
CA ALA A 440 -11.11 -1.22 33.75
C ALA A 440 -12.41 -0.42 33.90
N ILE A 441 -13.20 -0.40 32.82
CA ILE A 441 -14.65 -0.14 32.81
C ILE A 441 -15.06 1.36 32.75
N SER A 442 -15.15 1.89 31.52
CA SER A 442 -16.29 2.66 30.95
C SER A 442 -15.82 3.45 29.71
N PHE A 443 -15.41 2.75 28.65
CA PHE A 443 -14.88 3.36 27.42
C PHE A 443 -15.97 3.42 26.34
N SER A 444 -16.74 4.50 26.33
CA SER A 444 -17.51 4.94 25.16
C SER A 444 -17.50 6.47 25.17
N LYS A 445 -18.18 7.12 26.12
CA LYS A 445 -18.16 8.59 26.26
C LYS A 445 -16.82 9.24 26.65
N LYS A 446 -15.96 8.56 27.43
CA LYS A 446 -14.67 9.13 27.90
C LYS A 446 -13.59 9.15 26.80
N SER A 447 -13.60 8.19 25.87
CA SER A 447 -12.67 8.19 24.74
C SER A 447 -12.94 9.40 23.86
N ASP A 448 -14.20 9.75 23.65
CA ASP A 448 -14.57 10.89 22.81
C ASP A 448 -14.00 12.21 23.35
N TYR A 449 -14.00 12.47 24.66
CA TYR A 449 -13.41 13.70 25.21
C TYR A 449 -11.89 13.76 25.04
N ILE A 450 -11.19 12.65 25.25
CA ILE A 450 -9.73 12.56 25.07
C ILE A 450 -9.39 12.73 23.58
N ASN A 451 -10.14 12.04 22.72
CA ASN A 451 -9.99 12.08 21.29
C ASN A 451 -10.27 13.48 20.74
N ILE A 452 -11.34 14.14 21.20
CA ILE A 452 -11.65 15.52 20.86
C ILE A 452 -10.52 16.45 21.32
N GLY A 453 -9.99 16.28 22.54
CA GLY A 453 -8.86 17.08 23.02
C GLY A 453 -7.61 16.92 22.15
N ILE A 454 -7.24 15.68 21.82
CA ILE A 454 -6.10 15.37 20.94
C ILE A 454 -6.34 15.93 19.53
N ILE A 455 -7.52 15.69 18.93
CA ILE A 455 -7.83 16.16 17.57
C ILE A 455 -7.94 17.69 17.54
N SER A 456 -8.42 18.35 18.61
CA SER A 456 -8.46 19.81 18.69
C SER A 456 -7.05 20.40 18.76
N PHE A 457 -6.14 19.75 19.48
CA PHE A 457 -4.72 20.12 19.52
C PHE A 457 -4.03 19.89 18.17
N ILE A 458 -4.31 18.76 17.49
CA ILE A 458 -3.83 18.51 16.10
C ILE A 458 -4.35 19.59 15.15
N SER A 459 -5.65 19.92 15.24
CA SER A 459 -6.28 20.91 14.38
C SER A 459 -5.69 22.30 14.60
N LEU A 460 -5.47 22.67 15.87
CA LEU A 460 -4.81 23.92 16.24
C LEU A 460 -3.36 23.97 15.73
N ALA A 461 -2.60 22.88 15.87
CA ALA A 461 -1.25 22.79 15.34
C ALA A 461 -1.22 22.92 13.82
N LEU A 462 -2.15 22.29 13.10
CA LEU A 462 -2.33 22.43 11.65
C LEU A 462 -2.71 23.86 11.26
N THR A 463 -3.61 24.52 12.01
CA THR A 463 -3.98 25.92 11.78
C THR A 463 -2.80 26.85 12.00
N ILE A 464 -2.05 26.70 13.10
CA ILE A 464 -0.90 27.56 13.39
C ILE A 464 0.21 27.33 12.37
N THR A 465 0.50 26.08 12.03
CA THR A 465 1.52 25.75 11.01
C THR A 465 1.10 26.26 9.63
N GLY A 466 -0.16 26.06 9.25
CA GLY A 466 -0.73 26.59 8.03
C GLY A 466 -0.71 28.12 7.98
N ALA A 467 -1.02 28.79 9.09
CA ALA A 467 -0.95 30.24 9.22
C ALA A 467 0.49 30.76 9.11
N CYS A 468 1.45 30.06 9.72
CA CYS A 468 2.86 30.40 9.61
C CYS A 468 3.35 30.25 8.17
N LEU A 469 3.03 29.14 7.50
CA LEU A 469 3.37 28.94 6.08
C LEU A 469 2.69 29.97 5.18
N PHE A 470 1.42 30.28 5.42
CA PHE A 470 0.69 31.30 4.67
C PHE A 470 1.24 32.72 4.88
N ALA A 471 1.68 33.05 6.10
CA ALA A 471 2.23 34.36 6.45
C ALA A 471 3.69 34.55 6.05
N LEU A 472 4.50 33.49 6.12
CA LEU A 472 5.93 33.52 5.78
C LEU A 472 6.17 33.50 4.26
N PHE A 473 5.20 33.01 3.48
CA PHE A 473 5.29 32.93 2.02
C PHE A 473 4.09 33.67 1.40
N PRO A 474 4.21 34.97 1.08
CA PRO A 474 3.13 35.77 0.47
C PRO A 474 2.73 35.29 -0.95
N PRO A 475 1.54 35.69 -1.46
CA PRO A 475 1.01 35.18 -2.73
C PRO A 475 1.95 35.47 -3.91
N PRO A 476 1.90 34.65 -4.97
CA PRO A 476 2.94 34.57 -5.98
C PRO A 476 2.69 35.63 -7.04
N THR A 477 3.07 36.87 -6.75
CA THR A 477 3.26 37.89 -7.79
C THR A 477 4.71 37.98 -8.25
N GLU A 478 5.67 37.36 -7.55
CA GLU A 478 7.11 37.55 -7.83
C GLU A 478 7.99 36.28 -7.88
N SER A 479 7.53 35.09 -7.45
CA SER A 479 8.30 33.85 -7.66
C SER A 479 7.45 32.57 -7.65
N LEU A 480 7.73 31.65 -8.59
CA LEU A 480 7.13 30.31 -8.63
C LEU A 480 7.48 29.47 -7.38
N ILE A 481 8.57 29.84 -6.70
CA ILE A 481 9.12 29.18 -5.51
C ILE A 481 8.20 29.36 -4.29
N ALA A 482 7.49 30.49 -4.19
CA ALA A 482 6.58 30.79 -3.08
C ALA A 482 5.17 30.19 -3.24
N LEU A 483 4.78 29.78 -4.45
CA LEU A 483 3.44 29.29 -4.78
C LEU A 483 3.08 28.00 -4.02
N VAL A 484 4.02 27.06 -3.91
CA VAL A 484 3.76 25.74 -3.30
C VAL A 484 3.64 25.82 -1.77
N PRO A 485 4.56 26.47 -1.03
CA PRO A 485 4.42 26.64 0.42
C PRO A 485 3.20 27.50 0.80
N HIS A 486 2.87 28.53 0.01
CA HIS A 486 1.68 29.36 0.21
C HIS A 486 0.39 28.55 0.08
N ASN A 487 0.26 27.75 -0.99
CA ASN A 487 -0.93 26.92 -1.23
C ASN A 487 -1.05 25.78 -0.22
N ILE A 488 0.06 25.16 0.17
CA ILE A 488 0.07 24.15 1.25
C ILE A 488 -0.31 24.80 2.59
N GLY A 489 0.23 25.98 2.90
CA GLY A 489 -0.12 26.75 4.09
C GLY A 489 -1.61 27.07 4.14
N LEU A 490 -2.19 27.53 3.02
CA LEU A 490 -3.62 27.80 2.88
C LEU A 490 -4.46 26.52 3.05
N ILE A 491 -4.06 25.40 2.43
CA ILE A 491 -4.74 24.11 2.59
C ILE A 491 -4.71 23.64 4.04
N MET A 492 -3.55 23.70 4.71
CA MET A 492 -3.40 23.33 6.12
C MET A 492 -4.20 24.27 7.04
N LEU A 493 -4.25 25.56 6.73
CA LEU A 493 -5.05 26.56 7.45
C LEU A 493 -6.55 26.22 7.34
N ILE A 494 -7.03 25.94 6.12
CA ILE A 494 -8.42 25.57 5.85
C ILE A 494 -8.77 24.26 6.56
N ILE A 495 -7.95 23.22 6.44
CA ILE A 495 -8.17 21.92 7.09
C ILE A 495 -8.15 22.06 8.60
N GLY A 496 -7.16 22.75 9.16
CA GLY A 496 -7.03 22.99 10.59
C GLY A 496 -8.21 23.78 11.14
N ALA A 497 -8.57 24.89 10.50
CA ALA A 497 -9.69 25.74 10.91
C ALA A 497 -11.04 25.02 10.79
N PHE A 498 -11.25 24.25 9.72
CA PHE A 498 -12.47 23.48 9.50
C PHE A 498 -12.60 22.32 10.49
N SER A 499 -11.51 21.61 10.77
CA SER A 499 -11.46 20.54 11.77
C SER A 499 -11.68 21.07 13.18
N PHE A 500 -11.09 22.24 13.50
CA PHE A 500 -11.32 22.94 14.77
C PHE A 500 -12.79 23.38 14.91
N ALA A 501 -13.38 23.98 13.86
CA ALA A 501 -14.78 24.42 13.87
C ALA A 501 -15.77 23.25 14.06
N LEU A 502 -15.57 22.14 13.34
CA LEU A 502 -16.46 20.97 13.42
C LEU A 502 -16.41 20.24 14.77
N LEU A 503 -15.31 20.36 15.54
CA LEU A 503 -15.10 19.62 16.79
C LEU A 503 -15.26 20.48 18.06
N VAL A 504 -15.02 21.80 17.97
CA VAL A 504 -15.21 22.76 19.06
C VAL A 504 -16.68 23.20 19.20
N LEU A 505 -17.45 23.29 18.11
CA LEU A 505 -18.88 23.61 18.17
C LEU A 505 -19.72 22.55 18.92
N PRO A 506 -19.48 21.23 18.75
CA PRO A 506 -20.10 20.19 19.59
C PRO A 506 -19.69 20.27 21.07
N LEU A 507 -18.43 20.64 21.37
CA LEU A 507 -17.95 20.88 22.75
C LEU A 507 -18.75 21.98 23.43
N PHE A 508 -18.95 23.13 22.76
CA PHE A 508 -19.78 24.21 23.30
C PHE A 508 -21.23 23.77 23.54
N ARG A 509 -21.83 22.96 22.64
CA ARG A 509 -23.18 22.41 22.82
C ARG A 509 -23.27 21.38 23.96
N LEU A 510 -22.21 20.62 24.23
CA LEU A 510 -22.16 19.64 25.31
C LEU A 510 -21.90 20.31 26.68
N PHE A 511 -21.03 21.31 26.74
CA PHE A 511 -20.83 22.13 27.95
C PHE A 511 -22.06 22.98 28.27
N ALA A 512 -22.73 23.56 27.27
CA ALA A 512 -23.98 24.28 27.47
C ALA A 512 -25.16 23.39 27.94
N LYS A 513 -25.11 22.08 27.67
CA LYS A 513 -26.09 21.10 28.16
C LYS A 513 -25.82 20.60 29.59
N GLN A 514 -24.64 20.85 30.15
CA GLN A 514 -24.39 20.62 31.57
C GLN A 514 -24.85 21.83 32.39
N LYS A 515 -26.17 22.03 32.51
CA LYS A 515 -26.68 22.72 33.70
C LYS A 515 -26.32 21.84 34.90
N PRO A 516 -25.72 22.37 35.98
CA PRO A 516 -25.54 21.60 37.18
C PRO A 516 -26.93 21.18 37.67
N ALA A 517 -27.17 19.88 37.78
CA ALA A 517 -28.25 19.38 38.60
C ALA A 517 -27.94 19.83 40.03
N ILE A 518 -28.56 20.95 40.44
CA ILE A 518 -28.66 21.34 41.83
C ILE A 518 -29.27 20.13 42.53
N LYS A 519 -28.47 19.44 43.35
CA LYS A 519 -28.99 18.42 44.27
C LYS A 519 -29.94 19.11 45.23
N GLN A 520 -31.24 19.00 44.97
CA GLN A 520 -32.25 19.10 46.01
C GLN A 520 -32.45 17.69 46.58
N SER A 521 -31.81 17.45 47.72
CA SER A 521 -32.29 16.57 48.79
C SER A 521 -31.46 16.85 50.03
#